data_AF-A0A2S2QZ52-F1
#
_entry.id   AF-A0A2S2QZ52-F1
#
_cell.length_a   1.000
_cell.length_b   1.000
_cell.length_c   1.000
_cell.angle_alpha   90.00
_cell.angle_beta   90.00
_cell.angle_gamma   90.00
#
_symmetry.space_group_name_H-M   'P 1'
#
loop_
_entity.id
_entity.type
_entity.pdbx_description
1 polymer ?
#
loop_
_entity_poly.entity_id
_entity_poly.type
_entity_poly.pdbx_seq_one_letter_code
_entity_poly.pdbx_strand_id
1 'polypeptide(L)'
;RPPTRERLLCMLNTRKVLPSPDNRPRDWTGLTSLLGYTIPLGCNSDDPMGKILKYCQETTIAFFIQCLEKIDRYDVIDETVELITSDIIFFKEQKFSVAHITPVKHNDVGNNNIITIEDVDALKNQLPLPRYDAYILYDDADLKHAIFMAQKLENEYSIKLCYKDRNLKPGVEFEYQSVIKLISDRCDWLIVIVSNNFSNDPKNLSIMKCIQSLGIGKEFYADKIMLYY
;
A
#
# COMPACT_ATOMS: atom_id res chain seq x y z
N ARG A 1 -22.67 -7.55 2.51
CA ARG A 1 -22.32 -6.41 1.64
C ARG A 1 -22.37 -6.95 0.22
N PRO A 2 -23.14 -6.39 -0.73
CA PRO A 2 -22.97 -6.82 -2.12
C PRO A 2 -21.53 -6.46 -2.49
N PRO A 3 -20.67 -7.46 -2.77
CA PRO A 3 -19.28 -7.21 -3.07
C PRO A 3 -19.22 -6.34 -4.34
N THR A 4 -18.31 -5.36 -4.38
CA THR A 4 -18.01 -4.52 -5.56
C THR A 4 -18.02 -5.35 -6.85
N ARG A 5 -17.49 -6.57 -6.78
CA ARG A 5 -17.54 -7.59 -7.83
C ARG A 5 -18.96 -7.76 -8.41
N GLU A 6 -19.96 -8.12 -7.61
CA GLU A 6 -21.33 -8.37 -8.08
C GLU A 6 -21.94 -7.15 -8.79
N ARG A 7 -21.69 -5.93 -8.26
CA ARG A 7 -22.17 -4.70 -8.88
C ARG A 7 -21.53 -4.48 -10.26
N LEU A 8 -20.22 -4.67 -10.36
CA LEU A 8 -19.49 -4.60 -11.63
C LEU A 8 -20.00 -5.66 -12.63
N LEU A 9 -20.22 -6.91 -12.20
CA LEU A 9 -20.75 -7.96 -13.07
C LEU A 9 -22.12 -7.58 -13.62
N CYS A 10 -23.01 -7.09 -12.76
CA CYS A 10 -24.36 -6.66 -13.15
C CYS A 10 -24.34 -5.54 -14.22
N MET A 11 -23.42 -4.58 -14.11
CA MET A 11 -23.40 -3.40 -14.98
C MET A 11 -22.57 -3.55 -16.26
N LEU A 12 -21.62 -4.49 -16.30
CA LEU A 12 -20.62 -4.62 -17.38
C LEU A 12 -20.77 -5.90 -18.21
N ASN A 13 -21.47 -6.93 -17.73
CA ASN A 13 -21.78 -8.11 -18.54
C ASN A 13 -22.84 -7.82 -19.62
N THR A 14 -23.69 -6.82 -19.41
CA THR A 14 -24.69 -6.41 -20.39
C THR A 14 -24.03 -5.75 -21.59
N ARG A 15 -24.27 -6.29 -22.79
CA ARG A 15 -23.83 -5.66 -24.05
C ARG A 15 -24.47 -4.29 -24.23
N LYS A 16 -23.70 -3.33 -24.74
CA LYS A 16 -24.17 -2.00 -25.10
C LYS A 16 -24.07 -1.83 -26.61
N VAL A 17 -25.18 -1.43 -27.23
CA VAL A 17 -25.26 -1.24 -28.69
C VAL A 17 -24.63 0.09 -29.11
N LEU A 18 -24.73 1.11 -28.25
CA LEU A 18 -24.19 2.43 -28.54
C LEU A 18 -22.69 2.49 -28.19
N PRO A 19 -21.84 2.92 -29.13
CA PRO A 19 -20.42 3.11 -28.86
C PRO A 19 -20.18 4.40 -28.05
N SER A 20 -18.98 4.53 -27.50
CA SER A 20 -18.47 5.79 -26.93
C SER A 20 -18.21 6.82 -28.04
N PRO A 21 -17.98 8.11 -27.69
CA PRO A 21 -17.63 9.14 -28.68
C PRO A 21 -16.42 8.78 -29.55
N ASP A 22 -15.46 8.00 -29.01
CA ASP A 22 -14.28 7.49 -29.73
C ASP A 22 -14.55 6.20 -30.52
N ASN A 23 -15.82 5.88 -30.76
CA ASN A 23 -16.29 4.67 -31.45
C ASN A 23 -15.85 3.35 -30.77
N ARG A 24 -15.71 3.35 -29.44
CA ARG A 24 -15.36 2.14 -28.67
C ARG A 24 -16.60 1.44 -28.12
N PRO A 25 -16.61 0.10 -28.01
CA PRO A 25 -17.68 -0.60 -27.31
C PRO A 25 -17.74 -0.17 -25.83
N ARG A 26 -18.95 0.07 -25.31
CA ARG A 26 -19.19 0.49 -23.91
C ARG A 26 -19.46 -0.66 -22.94
N ASP A 27 -19.14 -1.88 -23.38
CA ASP A 27 -19.26 -3.10 -22.60
C ASP A 27 -17.89 -3.74 -22.34
N TRP A 28 -17.89 -4.94 -21.77
CA TRP A 28 -16.68 -5.70 -21.47
C TRP A 28 -15.72 -5.87 -22.66
N THR A 29 -16.19 -5.80 -23.91
CA THR A 29 -15.31 -5.91 -25.08
C THR A 29 -14.39 -4.69 -25.24
N GLY A 30 -14.90 -3.50 -24.93
CA GLY A 30 -14.09 -2.27 -24.91
C GLY A 30 -13.03 -2.33 -23.80
N LEU A 31 -13.40 -2.86 -22.64
CA LEU A 31 -12.46 -3.10 -21.53
C LEU A 31 -11.36 -4.08 -21.92
N THR A 32 -11.70 -5.22 -22.53
CA THR A 32 -10.69 -6.20 -22.97
C THR A 32 -9.65 -5.61 -23.92
N SER A 33 -10.09 -4.74 -24.83
CA SER A 33 -9.19 -4.05 -25.76
C SER A 33 -8.24 -3.10 -25.05
N LEU A 34 -8.72 -2.34 -24.06
CA LEU A 34 -7.90 -1.37 -23.32
C LEU A 34 -6.96 -2.05 -22.31
N LEU A 35 -7.39 -3.16 -21.72
CA LEU A 35 -6.60 -3.95 -20.77
C LEU A 35 -5.58 -4.85 -21.45
N GLY A 36 -5.58 -4.93 -22.79
CA GLY A 36 -4.70 -5.84 -23.53
C GLY A 36 -4.97 -7.32 -23.25
N TYR A 37 -6.20 -7.65 -22.84
CA TYR A 37 -6.59 -8.99 -22.41
C TYR A 37 -7.62 -9.58 -23.35
N THR A 38 -7.40 -10.83 -23.78
CA THR A 38 -8.37 -11.57 -24.61
C THR A 38 -8.96 -12.70 -23.79
N ILE A 39 -10.30 -12.78 -23.74
CA ILE A 39 -10.98 -13.91 -23.09
C ILE A 39 -10.68 -15.18 -23.90
N PRO A 40 -10.14 -16.25 -23.29
CA PRO A 40 -9.81 -17.49 -24.00
C PRO A 40 -11.02 -18.10 -24.73
N LEU A 41 -10.81 -18.56 -25.97
CA LEU A 41 -11.82 -19.30 -26.73
C LEU A 41 -12.22 -20.60 -26.00
N GLY A 42 -13.52 -20.90 -25.97
CA GLY A 42 -14.09 -22.09 -25.32
C GLY A 42 -14.61 -21.87 -23.90
N CYS A 43 -14.56 -20.64 -23.39
CA CYS A 43 -15.03 -20.32 -22.04
C CYS A 43 -16.49 -19.80 -22.11
N ASN A 44 -17.46 -20.44 -21.42
CA ASN A 44 -18.90 -20.10 -21.45
C ASN A 44 -19.19 -18.58 -21.42
N SER A 45 -20.01 -18.08 -22.33
CA SER A 45 -20.22 -16.64 -22.58
C SER A 45 -20.92 -15.86 -21.48
N ASP A 46 -21.31 -16.51 -20.39
CA ASP A 46 -22.34 -15.98 -19.48
C ASP A 46 -21.80 -14.98 -18.45
N ASP A 47 -20.48 -14.96 -18.22
CA ASP A 47 -19.81 -14.04 -17.28
C ASP A 47 -18.45 -13.54 -17.79
N PRO A 48 -18.42 -12.67 -18.81
CA PRO A 48 -17.18 -12.13 -19.35
C PRO A 48 -16.44 -11.25 -18.33
N MET A 49 -17.13 -10.40 -17.58
CA MET A 49 -16.51 -9.51 -16.60
C MET A 49 -15.90 -10.29 -15.44
N GLY A 50 -16.54 -11.37 -14.97
CA GLY A 50 -15.99 -12.18 -13.89
C GLY A 50 -14.71 -12.90 -14.28
N LYS A 51 -14.53 -13.22 -15.56
CA LYS A 51 -13.27 -13.75 -16.10
C LYS A 51 -12.20 -12.68 -16.19
N ILE A 52 -12.53 -11.49 -16.68
CA ILE A 52 -11.59 -10.35 -16.71
C ILE A 52 -11.07 -10.10 -15.28
N LEU A 53 -11.96 -9.97 -14.29
CA LEU A 53 -11.55 -9.76 -12.89
C LEU A 53 -10.73 -10.90 -12.30
N LYS A 54 -10.89 -12.14 -12.76
CA LYS A 54 -10.19 -13.30 -12.22
C LYS A 54 -8.78 -13.47 -12.82
N TYR A 55 -8.65 -13.22 -14.12
CA TYR A 55 -7.45 -13.58 -14.88
C TYR A 55 -6.62 -12.37 -15.33
N CYS A 56 -7.16 -11.15 -15.29
CA CYS A 56 -6.43 -9.92 -15.60
C CYS A 56 -5.72 -9.40 -14.33
N GLN A 57 -4.63 -10.05 -13.93
CA GLN A 57 -3.92 -9.78 -12.67
C GLN A 57 -2.89 -8.64 -12.75
N GLU A 58 -2.51 -8.23 -13.96
CA GLU A 58 -1.49 -7.20 -14.25
C GLU A 58 -2.10 -5.80 -14.36
N THR A 59 -3.07 -5.45 -13.50
CA THR A 59 -3.78 -4.16 -13.61
C THR A 59 -3.95 -3.50 -12.25
N THR A 60 -4.01 -2.18 -12.24
CA THR A 60 -4.33 -1.41 -11.04
C THR A 60 -5.79 -0.97 -11.07
N ILE A 61 -6.39 -0.78 -9.89
CA ILE A 61 -7.77 -0.25 -9.78
C ILE A 61 -7.88 1.12 -10.47
N ALA A 62 -6.86 1.98 -10.33
CA ALA A 62 -6.83 3.28 -11.00
C ALA A 62 -6.85 3.14 -12.53
N PHE A 63 -6.04 2.23 -13.09
CA PHE A 63 -6.04 1.96 -14.52
C PHE A 63 -7.38 1.39 -14.99
N PHE A 64 -8.00 0.51 -14.21
CA PHE A 64 -9.34 -0.01 -14.49
C PHE A 64 -10.40 1.11 -14.56
N ILE A 65 -10.37 2.07 -13.62
CA ILE A 65 -11.27 3.24 -13.64
C ILE A 65 -11.02 4.09 -14.89
N GLN A 66 -9.77 4.35 -15.27
CA GLN A 66 -9.45 5.06 -16.51
C GLN A 66 -9.97 4.33 -17.76
N CYS A 67 -9.96 2.99 -17.76
CA CYS A 67 -10.56 2.23 -18.85
C CYS A 67 -12.08 2.45 -18.92
N LEU A 68 -12.78 2.52 -17.78
CA LEU A 68 -14.21 2.83 -17.72
C LEU A 68 -14.53 4.23 -18.26
N GLU A 69 -13.71 5.23 -17.95
CA GLU A 69 -13.83 6.59 -18.51
C GLU A 69 -13.69 6.58 -20.04
N LYS A 70 -12.68 5.88 -20.56
CA LYS A 70 -12.44 5.77 -22.02
C LYS A 70 -13.53 5.06 -22.79
N ILE A 71 -14.29 4.17 -22.14
CA ILE A 71 -15.48 3.55 -22.73
C ILE A 71 -16.76 4.28 -22.36
N ASP A 72 -16.66 5.50 -21.84
CA ASP A 72 -17.78 6.38 -21.50
C ASP A 72 -18.77 5.70 -20.52
N ARG A 73 -18.27 5.01 -19.49
CA ARG A 73 -19.10 4.34 -18.46
C ARG A 73 -19.03 5.02 -17.10
N TYR A 74 -19.30 6.33 -17.08
CA TYR A 74 -19.39 7.13 -15.85
C TYR A 74 -20.46 6.62 -14.88
N ASP A 75 -21.57 6.07 -15.40
CA ASP A 75 -22.62 5.43 -14.60
C ASP A 75 -22.08 4.30 -13.71
N VAL A 76 -21.12 3.52 -14.22
CA VAL A 76 -20.49 2.43 -13.45
C VAL A 76 -19.56 2.99 -12.39
N ILE A 77 -18.83 4.06 -12.72
CA ILE A 77 -17.89 4.69 -11.80
C ILE A 77 -18.66 5.26 -10.61
N ASP A 78 -19.67 6.09 -10.86
CA ASP A 78 -20.47 6.74 -9.82
C ASP A 78 -21.13 5.71 -8.87
N GLU A 79 -21.64 4.62 -9.43
CA GLU A 79 -22.31 3.55 -8.67
C GLU A 79 -21.34 2.62 -7.92
N THR A 80 -20.06 2.60 -8.26
CA THR A 80 -19.09 1.65 -7.67
C THR A 80 -17.93 2.30 -6.93
N VAL A 81 -17.68 3.61 -7.08
CA VAL A 81 -16.53 4.28 -6.49
C VAL A 81 -16.49 4.17 -4.97
N GLU A 82 -17.63 4.30 -4.30
CA GLU A 82 -17.71 4.14 -2.84
C GLU A 82 -17.47 2.69 -2.42
N LEU A 83 -18.00 1.72 -3.17
CA LEU A 83 -17.80 0.28 -2.90
C LEU A 83 -16.34 -0.12 -3.11
N ILE A 84 -15.73 0.33 -4.21
CA ILE A 84 -14.31 0.14 -4.52
C ILE A 84 -13.46 0.79 -3.42
N THR A 85 -13.78 2.02 -3.02
CA THR A 85 -13.04 2.73 -1.96
C THR A 85 -13.15 2.00 -0.63
N SER A 86 -14.35 1.53 -0.27
CA SER A 86 -14.56 0.70 0.92
C SER A 86 -13.79 -0.61 0.85
N ASP A 87 -13.71 -1.26 -0.31
CA ASP A 87 -12.93 -2.50 -0.48
C ASP A 87 -11.42 -2.24 -0.45
N ILE A 88 -10.95 -1.10 -0.96
CA ILE A 88 -9.54 -0.68 -0.84
C ILE A 88 -9.20 -0.41 0.62
N ILE A 89 -10.04 0.33 1.33
CA ILE A 89 -9.88 0.61 2.76
C ILE A 89 -9.90 -0.71 3.52
N PHE A 90 -10.91 -1.54 3.29
CA PHE A 90 -11.02 -2.85 3.93
C PHE A 90 -9.83 -3.74 3.60
N PHE A 91 -9.32 -3.77 2.37
CA PHE A 91 -8.15 -4.56 2.00
C PHE A 91 -6.86 -4.02 2.62
N LYS A 92 -6.70 -2.70 2.68
CA LYS A 92 -5.61 -2.05 3.43
C LYS A 92 -5.72 -2.47 4.89
N GLU A 93 -6.86 -2.22 5.52
CA GLU A 93 -7.16 -2.62 6.89
C GLU A 93 -6.95 -4.11 7.10
N GLN A 94 -7.36 -5.01 6.20
CA GLN A 94 -7.16 -6.46 6.33
C GLN A 94 -5.70 -6.84 6.16
N LYS A 95 -4.94 -6.22 5.25
CA LYS A 95 -3.49 -6.41 5.20
C LYS A 95 -2.79 -5.85 6.44
N PHE A 96 -3.37 -4.86 7.10
CA PHE A 96 -2.95 -4.35 8.40
C PHE A 96 -3.57 -5.14 9.60
N SER A 97 -4.63 -5.93 9.40
CA SER A 97 -5.47 -6.62 10.42
C SER A 97 -5.48 -8.15 10.31
N VAL A 98 -4.81 -8.75 9.33
CA VAL A 98 -4.33 -10.15 9.43
C VAL A 98 -3.29 -10.24 10.56
N ALA A 99 -2.84 -9.09 11.08
CA ALA A 99 -2.32 -8.88 12.43
C ALA A 99 -3.41 -8.71 13.52
N HIS A 100 -4.56 -9.39 13.46
CA HIS A 100 -5.50 -9.53 14.58
C HIS A 100 -6.28 -10.86 14.51
N ILE A 101 -5.68 -11.87 15.12
CA ILE A 101 -6.25 -12.81 16.12
C ILE A 101 -7.78 -12.99 16.04
N THR A 102 -8.20 -14.19 15.66
CA THR A 102 -9.53 -14.76 15.94
C THR A 102 -9.91 -14.57 17.41
N PRO A 103 -11.19 -14.31 17.76
CA PRO A 103 -11.59 -14.14 19.15
C PRO A 103 -11.62 -15.51 19.84
N VAL A 104 -10.45 -16.03 20.19
CA VAL A 104 -10.34 -17.03 21.24
C VAL A 104 -10.52 -16.25 22.52
N LYS A 105 -11.68 -16.47 23.16
CA LYS A 105 -11.84 -16.19 24.58
C LYS A 105 -10.72 -16.94 25.30
N HIS A 106 -9.65 -16.27 25.69
CA HIS A 106 -8.81 -16.56 26.84
C HIS A 106 -7.74 -15.47 26.95
N ASN A 107 -7.79 -14.75 28.07
CA ASN A 107 -6.83 -13.78 28.60
C ASN A 107 -5.40 -13.88 28.05
N ASP A 108 -4.98 -12.96 27.18
CA ASP A 108 -3.58 -12.49 27.18
C ASP A 108 -3.45 -11.11 26.52
N VAL A 109 -2.66 -10.24 27.14
CA VAL A 109 -2.44 -8.85 26.74
C VAL A 109 -1.22 -8.79 25.82
N GLY A 110 -1.43 -8.40 24.55
CA GLY A 110 -0.46 -7.71 23.69
C GLY A 110 0.57 -8.57 22.93
N ASN A 111 0.45 -8.67 21.60
CA ASN A 111 1.58 -9.19 20.80
C ASN A 111 1.71 -8.73 19.32
N ASN A 112 0.98 -7.70 18.86
CA ASN A 112 1.05 -7.29 17.43
C ASN A 112 1.69 -5.90 17.19
N ASN A 113 2.40 -5.34 18.19
CA ASN A 113 3.02 -4.01 18.11
C ASN A 113 4.52 -3.99 18.45
N ILE A 114 5.15 -5.15 18.67
CA ILE A 114 6.59 -5.25 18.96
C ILE A 114 7.35 -5.29 17.64
N ILE A 115 7.93 -4.15 17.27
CA ILE A 115 8.68 -3.99 16.02
C ILE A 115 10.16 -3.74 16.33
N THR A 116 10.46 -2.94 17.36
CA THR A 116 11.83 -2.60 17.74
C THR A 116 12.31 -3.41 18.93
N ILE A 117 13.63 -3.47 19.12
CA ILE A 117 14.25 -4.07 20.31
C ILE A 117 13.81 -3.30 21.58
N GLU A 118 13.73 -1.96 21.50
CA GLU A 118 13.25 -1.11 22.60
C GLU A 118 11.79 -1.38 22.99
N ASP A 119 10.94 -1.85 22.07
CA ASP A 119 9.55 -2.24 22.39
C ASP A 119 9.52 -3.38 23.42
N VAL A 120 10.46 -4.31 23.32
CA VAL A 120 10.57 -5.45 24.24
C VAL A 120 10.86 -4.96 25.65
N ASP A 121 11.78 -4.00 25.78
CA ASP A 121 12.18 -3.46 27.08
C ASP A 121 11.11 -2.52 27.65
N ALA A 122 10.45 -1.72 26.81
CA ALA A 122 9.33 -0.89 27.22
C ALA A 122 8.18 -1.75 27.80
N LEU A 123 7.82 -2.84 27.11
CA LEU A 123 6.78 -3.74 27.57
C LEU A 123 7.13 -4.47 28.87
N LYS A 124 8.37 -4.95 29.00
CA LYS A 124 8.86 -5.57 30.26
C LYS A 124 8.73 -4.62 31.45
N ASN A 125 8.98 -3.34 31.23
CA ASN A 125 8.95 -2.31 32.26
C ASN A 125 7.60 -1.58 32.36
N GLN A 126 6.57 -2.01 31.64
CA GLN A 126 5.25 -1.36 31.57
C GLN A 126 5.31 0.13 31.18
N LEU A 127 6.28 0.48 30.33
CA LEU A 127 6.44 1.82 29.77
C LEU A 127 5.71 1.94 28.43
N PRO A 128 5.32 3.16 28.03
CA PRO A 128 4.78 3.40 26.70
C PRO A 128 5.79 3.04 25.61
N LEU A 129 5.29 2.63 24.44
CA LEU A 129 6.14 2.30 23.30
C LEU A 129 6.97 3.52 22.87
N PRO A 130 8.25 3.34 22.53
CA PRO A 130 9.13 4.42 22.12
C PRO A 130 8.62 5.08 20.83
N ARG A 131 8.62 6.41 20.86
CA ARG A 131 8.54 7.27 19.67
C ARG A 131 9.94 7.68 19.23
N TYR A 132 10.06 8.05 17.97
CA TYR A 132 11.29 8.52 17.33
C TYR A 132 10.98 9.80 16.56
N ASP A 133 11.94 10.70 16.47
CA ASP A 133 11.78 11.94 15.71
C ASP A 133 11.80 11.64 14.21
N ALA A 134 12.71 10.77 13.77
CA ALA A 134 12.78 10.35 12.37
C ALA A 134 13.20 8.89 12.18
N TYR A 135 12.74 8.31 11.07
CA TYR A 135 13.23 7.04 10.54
C TYR A 135 14.23 7.29 9.40
N ILE A 136 15.36 6.57 9.38
CA ILE A 136 16.29 6.61 8.24
C ILE A 136 16.06 5.40 7.33
N LEU A 137 15.66 5.66 6.09
CA LEU A 137 15.46 4.66 5.05
C LEU A 137 16.63 4.71 4.04
N TYR A 138 17.27 3.56 3.82
CA TYR A 138 18.46 3.40 2.98
C TYR A 138 18.58 1.97 2.45
N ASP A 139 19.37 1.82 1.38
CA ASP A 139 19.74 0.52 0.81
C ASP A 139 20.86 -0.14 1.62
N ASP A 140 20.94 -1.48 1.66
CA ASP A 140 21.98 -2.19 2.41
C ASP A 140 23.41 -1.75 2.05
N ALA A 141 23.65 -1.39 0.79
CA ALA A 141 24.93 -0.88 0.34
C ALA A 141 25.32 0.47 1.00
N ASP A 142 24.34 1.24 1.47
CA ASP A 142 24.51 2.57 2.04
C ASP A 142 24.59 2.57 3.58
N LEU A 143 24.62 1.39 4.23
CA LEU A 143 24.64 1.26 5.70
C LEU A 143 25.69 2.15 6.38
N LYS A 144 26.90 2.25 5.81
CA LYS A 144 27.96 3.09 6.37
C LYS A 144 27.58 4.58 6.38
N HIS A 145 26.95 5.06 5.31
CA HIS A 145 26.47 6.43 5.22
C HIS A 145 25.31 6.66 6.19
N ALA A 146 24.40 5.69 6.31
CA ALA A 146 23.29 5.75 7.26
C ALA A 146 23.76 5.85 8.72
N ILE A 147 24.74 5.04 9.12
CA ILE A 147 25.33 5.09 10.47
C ILE A 147 26.01 6.45 10.70
N PHE A 148 26.80 6.94 9.74
CA PHE A 148 27.46 8.23 9.86
C PHE A 148 26.47 9.38 10.03
N MET A 149 25.41 9.41 9.20
CA MET A 149 24.34 10.40 9.31
C MET A 149 23.61 10.30 10.64
N ALA A 150 23.27 9.09 11.08
CA ALA A 150 22.57 8.87 12.35
C ALA A 150 23.38 9.42 13.52
N GLN A 151 24.68 9.08 13.60
CA GLN A 151 25.58 9.58 14.63
C GLN A 151 25.70 11.09 14.61
N LYS A 152 25.82 11.70 13.42
CA LYS A 152 25.92 13.16 13.30
C LYS A 152 24.65 13.85 13.81
N LEU A 153 23.48 13.38 13.37
CA LEU A 153 22.19 13.96 13.74
C LEU A 153 21.87 13.77 15.24
N GLU A 154 22.19 12.61 15.80
CA GLU A 154 22.02 12.32 17.22
C GLU A 154 22.95 13.18 18.08
N ASN A 155 24.23 13.31 17.70
CA ASN A 155 25.21 14.02 18.52
C ASN A 155 25.10 15.54 18.41
N GLU A 156 24.90 16.08 17.19
CA GLU A 156 24.88 17.53 16.97
C GLU A 156 23.50 18.14 17.24
N TYR A 157 22.41 17.40 17.01
CA TYR A 157 21.06 17.94 17.06
C TYR A 157 20.15 17.25 18.09
N SER A 158 20.65 16.24 18.82
CA SER A 158 19.90 15.49 19.84
C SER A 158 18.59 14.89 19.32
N ILE A 159 18.55 14.52 18.04
CA ILE A 159 17.39 13.90 17.39
C ILE A 159 17.38 12.40 17.67
N LYS A 160 16.28 11.84 18.17
CA LYS A 160 16.13 10.40 18.40
C LYS A 160 15.77 9.69 17.11
N LEU A 161 16.71 8.93 16.55
CA LEU A 161 16.54 8.27 15.26
C LEU A 161 16.21 6.77 15.37
N CYS A 162 15.58 6.25 14.34
CA CYS A 162 15.33 4.82 14.17
C CYS A 162 15.79 4.33 12.79
N TYR A 163 16.46 3.18 12.76
CA TYR A 163 16.78 2.50 11.50
C TYR A 163 16.91 0.98 11.67
N LYS A 164 16.80 0.24 10.55
CA LYS A 164 16.64 -1.22 10.56
C LYS A 164 17.77 -1.96 11.29
N ASP A 165 19.03 -1.66 10.99
CA ASP A 165 20.18 -2.41 11.51
C ASP A 165 20.42 -2.23 13.02
N ARG A 166 19.89 -1.18 13.64
CA ARG A 166 20.04 -0.92 15.08
C ARG A 166 18.78 -1.22 15.87
N ASN A 167 17.64 -0.81 15.35
CA ASN A 167 16.41 -0.74 16.13
C ASN A 167 15.42 -1.85 15.78
N LEU A 168 15.40 -2.33 14.53
CA LEU A 168 14.43 -3.34 14.12
C LEU A 168 14.79 -4.69 14.73
N LYS A 169 13.79 -5.36 15.30
CA LYS A 169 14.00 -6.68 15.89
C LYS A 169 14.31 -7.71 14.77
N PRO A 170 15.35 -8.54 14.93
CA PRO A 170 15.61 -9.63 13.99
C PRO A 170 14.46 -10.65 13.97
N GLY A 171 14.18 -11.22 12.80
CA GLY A 171 13.16 -12.27 12.64
C GLY A 171 11.71 -11.78 12.65
N VAL A 172 11.49 -10.48 12.40
CA VAL A 172 10.14 -9.94 12.18
C VAL A 172 9.64 -10.44 10.82
N GLU A 173 8.57 -11.22 10.81
CA GLU A 173 7.87 -11.59 9.58
C GLU A 173 7.41 -10.31 8.87
N PHE A 174 7.78 -10.16 7.59
CA PHE A 174 7.45 -8.99 6.77
C PHE A 174 8.09 -7.67 7.24
N GLU A 175 9.43 -7.62 7.24
CA GLU A 175 10.24 -6.43 7.58
C GLU A 175 9.70 -5.12 6.98
N TYR A 176 9.34 -5.10 5.70
CA TYR A 176 8.84 -3.89 5.01
C TYR A 176 7.53 -3.35 5.60
N GLN A 177 6.61 -4.24 6.02
CA GLN A 177 5.33 -3.84 6.62
C GLN A 177 5.55 -3.22 8.01
N SER A 178 6.46 -3.85 8.77
CA SER A 178 6.86 -3.36 10.09
C SER A 178 7.55 -2.01 10.00
N VAL A 179 8.38 -1.78 8.97
CA VAL A 179 8.97 -0.47 8.68
C VAL A 179 7.90 0.57 8.34
N ILE A 180 6.94 0.25 7.45
CA ILE A 180 5.86 1.18 7.10
C ILE A 180 5.03 1.57 8.33
N LYS A 181 4.66 0.59 9.17
CA LYS A 181 3.89 0.80 10.39
C LYS A 181 4.67 1.65 11.40
N LEU A 182 5.95 1.33 11.61
CA LEU A 182 6.84 2.09 12.50
C LEU A 182 6.98 3.56 12.08
N ILE A 183 7.18 3.80 10.77
CA ILE A 183 7.25 5.16 10.22
C ILE A 183 5.92 5.88 10.45
N SER A 184 4.80 5.24 10.13
CA SER A 184 3.47 5.87 10.15
C SER A 184 2.98 6.21 11.56
N ASP A 185 3.23 5.33 12.52
CA ASP A 185 2.65 5.41 13.86
C ASP A 185 3.58 6.13 14.85
N ARG A 186 4.90 6.02 14.66
CA ARG A 186 5.89 6.33 15.70
C ARG A 186 7.04 7.23 15.27
N CYS A 187 7.04 7.71 14.02
CA CYS A 187 8.03 8.66 13.51
C CYS A 187 7.35 9.92 13.00
N ASP A 188 7.96 11.07 13.29
CA ASP A 188 7.44 12.35 12.80
C ASP A 188 8.01 12.68 11.41
N TRP A 189 9.23 12.24 11.11
CA TRP A 189 9.94 12.49 9.83
C TRP A 189 10.49 11.19 9.20
N LEU A 190 10.71 11.23 7.88
CA LEU A 190 11.37 10.16 7.13
C LEU A 190 12.60 10.73 6.40
N ILE A 191 13.79 10.32 6.82
CA ILE A 191 15.05 10.69 6.16
C ILE A 191 15.38 9.60 5.16
N VAL A 192 15.68 9.99 3.92
CA VAL A 192 15.94 9.03 2.84
C VAL A 192 17.34 9.27 2.27
N ILE A 193 18.16 8.23 2.27
CA ILE A 193 19.49 8.24 1.65
C ILE A 193 19.32 7.72 0.23
N VAL A 194 19.48 8.60 -0.75
CA VAL A 194 19.25 8.26 -2.15
C VAL A 194 20.57 7.92 -2.82
N SER A 195 20.73 6.64 -3.13
CA SER A 195 21.81 6.14 -3.99
C SER A 195 21.25 5.47 -5.26
N ASN A 196 22.15 5.09 -6.17
CA ASN A 196 21.79 4.26 -7.31
C ASN A 196 21.22 2.90 -6.86
N ASN A 197 21.72 2.32 -5.78
CA ASN A 197 21.21 1.05 -5.27
C ASN A 197 19.80 1.24 -4.70
N PHE A 198 19.61 2.31 -3.92
CA PHE A 198 18.30 2.68 -3.37
C PHE A 198 17.22 2.83 -4.45
N SER A 199 17.55 3.57 -5.51
CA SER A 199 16.60 3.88 -6.59
C SER A 199 16.24 2.66 -7.43
N ASN A 200 17.10 1.64 -7.45
CA ASN A 200 16.90 0.42 -8.21
C ASN A 200 16.22 -0.70 -7.40
N ASP A 201 16.11 -0.58 -6.08
CA ASP A 201 15.43 -1.57 -5.24
C ASP A 201 13.90 -1.37 -5.25
N PRO A 202 13.12 -2.32 -5.80
CA PRO A 202 11.67 -2.25 -5.81
C PRO A 202 11.04 -2.16 -4.41
N LYS A 203 11.71 -2.69 -3.37
CA LYS A 203 11.20 -2.66 -1.99
C LYS A 203 11.26 -1.25 -1.43
N ASN A 204 12.39 -0.57 -1.57
CA ASN A 204 12.57 0.82 -1.17
C ASN A 204 11.57 1.74 -1.86
N LEU A 205 11.39 1.57 -3.18
CA LEU A 205 10.39 2.31 -3.94
C LEU A 205 8.96 2.03 -3.46
N SER A 206 8.65 0.79 -3.09
CA SER A 206 7.33 0.40 -2.59
C SER A 206 7.03 1.02 -1.22
N ILE A 207 8.01 1.05 -0.31
CA ILE A 207 7.89 1.74 0.99
C ILE A 207 7.65 3.23 0.76
N MET A 208 8.45 3.87 -0.10
CA MET A 208 8.31 5.30 -0.41
C MET A 208 6.92 5.63 -0.96
N LYS A 209 6.45 4.88 -1.97
CA LYS A 209 5.10 5.08 -2.54
C LYS A 209 4.01 4.86 -1.50
N CYS A 210 4.17 3.86 -0.63
CA CYS A 210 3.20 3.59 0.43
C CYS A 210 3.13 4.75 1.42
N ILE A 211 4.27 5.19 1.96
CA ILE A 211 4.32 6.31 2.92
C ILE A 211 3.81 7.61 2.28
N GLN A 212 4.19 7.90 1.04
CA GLN A 212 3.66 9.04 0.29
C GLN A 212 2.14 8.96 0.19
N SER A 213 1.58 7.80 -0.16
CA SER A 213 0.13 7.62 -0.27
C SER A 213 -0.62 7.78 1.06
N LEU A 214 0.01 7.40 2.18
CA LEU A 214 -0.53 7.58 3.53
C LEU A 214 -0.46 9.04 3.98
N GLY A 215 0.52 9.79 3.49
CA GLY A 215 0.68 11.23 3.74
C GLY A 215 -0.38 12.11 3.07
N ILE A 216 -0.99 11.67 1.96
CA ILE A 216 -1.97 12.46 1.19
C ILE A 216 -3.26 12.80 1.99
N GLY A 217 -3.53 12.12 3.11
CA GLY A 217 -4.66 12.43 4.01
C GLY A 217 -4.37 13.41 5.15
N LYS A 218 -3.15 13.95 5.25
CA LYS A 218 -2.74 14.96 6.23
C LYS A 218 -2.09 16.10 5.44
N GLU A 219 -2.57 17.33 5.55
CA GLU A 219 -2.00 18.50 4.85
C GLU A 219 -0.51 18.71 5.18
N PHE A 220 0.42 18.00 4.53
CA PHE A 220 1.86 18.17 4.74
C PHE A 220 2.62 17.85 3.45
N TYR A 221 2.79 18.88 2.62
CA TYR A 221 3.63 18.84 1.43
C TYR A 221 5.12 18.95 1.81
N ALA A 222 5.95 18.13 1.17
CA ALA A 222 7.40 18.29 0.98
C ALA A 222 8.35 18.28 2.20
N ASP A 223 7.95 18.68 3.41
CA ASP A 223 8.91 18.86 4.51
C ASP A 223 9.40 17.54 5.13
N LYS A 224 8.60 16.46 5.10
CA LYS A 224 8.94 15.21 5.79
C LYS A 224 10.03 14.36 5.14
N ILE A 225 10.54 14.72 3.97
CA ILE A 225 11.53 13.94 3.22
C ILE A 225 12.78 14.79 3.01
N MET A 226 13.76 14.62 3.88
CA MET A 226 15.10 15.17 3.68
C MET A 226 15.90 14.18 2.82
N LEU A 227 16.18 14.58 1.59
CA LEU A 227 17.02 13.82 0.66
C LEU A 227 18.48 14.21 0.87
N TYR A 228 19.31 13.22 1.17
CA TYR A 228 20.76 13.38 1.22
C TYR A 228 21.39 12.64 0.03
N TYR A 229 22.26 13.36 -0.69
CA TYR A 229 23.08 12.87 -1.80
C TYR A 229 24.45 12.43 -1.32
#